data_AF-A0AB39BFL3-F1
#
_entry.id   AF-A0AB39BFL3-F1
#
_cell.length_a   1.000
_cell.length_b   1.000
_cell.length_c   1.000
_cell.angle_alpha   90.00
_cell.angle_beta   90.00
_cell.angle_gamma   90.00
#
_symmetry.space_group_name_H-M   'P 1'
#
loop_
_entity.id
_entity.type
_entity.pdbx_description
1 polymer ?
#
loop_
_entity_poly.entity_id
_entity_poly.type
_entity_poly.pdbx_seq_one_letter_code
_entity_poly.pdbx_strand_id
1 'polypeptide(L)'
;MTTTSDTKARGGARVRVQRFGTFLSGMVMPNIPAFIAWGLITSLFIATGWLPNGILGGGGNVAEIGWIGAQTQLVQPEDGAPFTAYVGLVGPMLTYLLPLLIASTGGRMVYGARGAVVGTIATMGVIVGASIPMFIGAMIMGPLGAYLIKQLDKLWAGKIKPGFEMLVDNFSAGILGFLLAIAGFFGIAPVIQGVSAALEAGVNWLTNLGLLPLVSILVEPGKVLFLNNAINHGVFTPLGAIQVQESGKSILFLIEANPGPGLGILLAFSIFGVGLAKASAPGAAIIQFFGGIHEIYFPYVLSKPLTILAAIAGGATGVAVNVLFQSGLRTAASPGSIFAVLAATAQDSYVGVILSVIAAAAVSFLITAIILRASRKRDLEKEDAGDLSAAIAKTTANKGKESSVLGTLTTEGVPARDAEAVAEETSLLTDTRPIRNIVFACDAGMGSSAMGASVLRNKIKKAGIDGVTVVNKAIANLEDDVDLVITQRELTPRAQERTPSAEHVSVDNFMNSPRYDEVVEKLKTQGGAE
;
A
#
# COMPACT_ATOMS: atom_id res chain seq x y z
N MET A 1 5.17 47.75 16.67
CA MET A 1 4.76 47.14 15.38
C MET A 1 5.86 46.19 14.95
N THR A 2 5.72 44.91 15.27
CA THR A 2 6.60 43.83 14.80
C THR A 2 5.88 43.14 13.66
N THR A 3 6.33 43.41 12.44
CA THR A 3 5.82 42.78 11.22
C THR A 3 6.29 41.33 11.17
N THR A 4 5.39 40.39 11.42
CA THR A 4 5.57 38.99 11.05
C THR A 4 5.55 38.88 9.53
N SER A 5 6.67 38.51 8.93
CA SER A 5 6.73 38.19 7.51
C SER A 5 6.03 36.84 7.29
N ASP A 6 4.89 36.89 6.60
CA ASP A 6 4.23 35.70 6.07
C ASP A 6 5.16 35.01 5.07
N THR A 7 5.70 33.86 5.47
CA THR A 7 6.52 33.05 4.59
C THR A 7 5.58 32.36 3.61
N LYS A 8 5.46 32.90 2.38
CA LYS A 8 4.70 32.30 1.28
C LYS A 8 4.99 30.80 1.17
N ALA A 9 3.97 29.98 1.43
CA ALA A 9 4.01 28.53 1.29
C ALA A 9 4.37 28.13 -0.15
N ARG A 10 5.63 27.79 -0.39
CA ARG A 10 6.07 27.08 -1.60
C ARG A 10 5.56 25.63 -1.53
N GLY A 11 4.37 25.35 -2.08
CA GLY A 11 3.84 23.97 -2.00
C GLY A 11 2.73 23.52 -2.97
N GLY A 12 2.20 24.35 -3.87
CA GLY A 12 0.99 23.99 -4.63
C GLY A 12 1.10 22.73 -5.51
N ALA A 13 2.13 22.62 -6.34
CA ALA A 13 2.28 21.50 -7.29
C ALA A 13 2.70 20.19 -6.62
N ARG A 14 3.69 20.26 -5.71
CA ARG A 14 4.19 19.09 -4.97
C ARG A 14 3.10 18.42 -4.13
N VAL A 15 2.29 19.21 -3.43
CA VAL A 15 1.19 18.69 -2.59
C VAL A 15 0.10 18.04 -3.45
N ARG A 16 -0.18 18.55 -4.66
CA ARG A 16 -1.13 17.90 -5.59
C ARG A 16 -0.62 16.55 -6.08
N VAL A 17 0.65 16.47 -6.48
CA VAL A 17 1.28 15.20 -6.91
C VAL A 17 1.24 14.18 -5.78
N GLN A 18 1.54 14.60 -4.55
CA GLN A 18 1.49 13.73 -3.38
C GLN A 18 0.07 13.22 -3.13
N ARG A 19 -0.94 14.10 -3.05
CA ARG A 19 -2.35 13.69 -2.87
C ARG A 19 -2.84 12.72 -3.94
N PHE A 20 -2.41 12.94 -5.18
CA PHE A 20 -2.71 12.05 -6.29
C PHE A 20 -2.05 10.67 -6.10
N GLY A 21 -0.78 10.61 -5.72
CA GLY A 21 -0.09 9.36 -5.37
C GLY A 21 -0.76 8.62 -4.22
N THR A 22 -1.12 9.32 -3.15
CA THR A 22 -1.88 8.77 -2.02
C THR A 22 -3.19 8.15 -2.46
N PHE A 23 -3.93 8.83 -3.35
CA PHE A 23 -5.19 8.35 -3.87
C PHE A 23 -5.02 7.05 -4.66
N LEU A 24 -4.07 7.01 -5.61
CA LEU A 24 -3.78 5.80 -6.39
C LEU A 24 -3.31 4.64 -5.51
N SER A 25 -2.46 4.94 -4.52
CA SER A 25 -2.02 3.97 -3.52
C SER A 25 -3.20 3.40 -2.72
N GLY A 26 -4.14 4.26 -2.31
CA GLY A 26 -5.37 3.87 -1.62
C GLY A 26 -6.27 2.93 -2.42
N MET A 27 -6.20 2.98 -3.75
CA MET A 27 -6.93 2.05 -4.63
C MET A 27 -6.33 0.65 -4.68
N VAL A 28 -5.02 0.52 -4.45
CA VAL A 28 -4.30 -0.74 -4.61
C VAL A 28 -4.03 -1.43 -3.28
N MET A 29 -3.67 -0.69 -2.23
CA MET A 29 -3.27 -1.26 -0.94
C MET A 29 -4.30 -2.22 -0.32
N PRO A 30 -5.63 -1.93 -0.32
CA PRO A 30 -6.62 -2.87 0.22
C PRO A 30 -6.70 -4.20 -0.55
N ASN A 31 -6.19 -4.23 -1.77
CA ASN A 31 -6.24 -5.36 -2.68
C ASN A 31 -4.95 -6.20 -2.70
N ILE A 32 -3.92 -5.81 -1.92
CA ILE A 32 -2.65 -6.55 -1.80
C ILE A 32 -2.86 -8.06 -1.54
N PRO A 33 -3.82 -8.52 -0.69
CA PRO A 33 -4.06 -9.95 -0.52
C PRO A 33 -4.41 -10.68 -1.83
N ALA A 34 -5.13 -10.04 -2.74
CA ALA A 34 -5.46 -10.63 -4.04
C ALA A 34 -4.23 -10.73 -4.95
N PHE A 35 -3.34 -9.73 -4.93
CA PHE A 35 -2.05 -9.80 -5.63
C PHE A 35 -1.16 -10.91 -5.08
N ILE A 36 -1.12 -11.09 -3.75
CA ILE A 36 -0.37 -12.18 -3.10
C ILE A 36 -0.92 -13.54 -3.55
N ALA A 37 -2.24 -13.73 -3.48
CA ALA A 37 -2.88 -14.97 -3.90
C ALA A 37 -2.59 -15.28 -5.38
N TRP A 38 -2.76 -14.29 -6.26
CA TRP A 38 -2.42 -14.41 -7.68
C TRP A 38 -0.94 -14.73 -7.89
N GLY A 39 -0.04 -14.05 -7.18
CA GLY A 39 1.40 -14.27 -7.30
C GLY A 39 1.82 -15.67 -6.85
N LEU A 40 1.26 -16.19 -5.75
CA LEU A 40 1.50 -17.56 -5.30
C LEU A 40 1.02 -18.57 -6.33
N ILE A 41 -0.21 -18.44 -6.83
CA ILE A 41 -0.76 -19.32 -7.88
C ILE A 41 0.13 -19.28 -9.14
N THR A 42 0.54 -18.08 -9.56
CA THR A 42 1.41 -17.88 -10.72
C THR A 42 2.76 -18.54 -10.51
N SER A 43 3.41 -18.30 -9.37
CA SER A 43 4.73 -18.85 -9.07
C SER A 43 4.72 -20.39 -8.99
N LEU A 44 3.65 -20.97 -8.45
CA LEU A 44 3.54 -22.42 -8.29
C LEU A 44 3.13 -23.12 -9.59
N PHE A 45 2.02 -22.71 -10.21
CA PHE A 45 1.29 -23.59 -11.12
C PHE A 45 1.49 -23.32 -12.61
N ILE A 46 2.06 -22.18 -13.02
CA ILE A 46 2.37 -21.97 -14.45
C ILE A 46 3.36 -23.02 -14.97
N ALA A 47 3.47 -23.17 -16.29
CA ALA A 47 4.36 -24.16 -16.92
C ALA A 47 5.82 -24.04 -16.44
N THR A 48 6.29 -22.83 -16.18
CA THR A 48 7.65 -22.54 -15.66
C THR A 48 7.71 -22.42 -14.13
N GLY A 49 6.61 -22.72 -13.43
CA GLY A 49 6.46 -22.59 -11.99
C GLY A 49 7.17 -23.67 -11.19
N TRP A 50 7.04 -23.59 -9.87
CA TRP A 50 7.65 -24.56 -8.94
C TRP A 50 6.97 -25.93 -8.95
N LEU A 51 5.64 -25.94 -9.12
CA LEU A 51 4.79 -27.13 -9.17
C LEU A 51 3.87 -27.01 -10.39
N PRO A 52 4.40 -27.10 -11.61
CA PRO A 52 3.62 -26.86 -12.83
C PRO A 52 2.35 -27.70 -12.86
N ASN A 53 1.22 -27.05 -13.10
CA ASN A 53 -0.08 -27.68 -13.17
C ASN A 53 -0.90 -27.02 -14.29
N GLY A 54 -1.04 -27.73 -15.41
CA GLY A 54 -1.72 -27.20 -16.60
C GLY A 54 -3.22 -26.92 -16.42
N ILE A 55 -3.86 -27.41 -15.36
CA ILE A 55 -5.25 -27.09 -15.00
C ILE A 55 -5.31 -25.77 -14.22
N LEU A 56 -4.51 -25.64 -13.16
CA LEU A 56 -4.55 -24.49 -12.24
C LEU A 56 -3.78 -23.29 -12.78
N GLY A 57 -2.60 -23.52 -13.36
CA GLY A 57 -1.78 -22.49 -14.00
C GLY A 57 -2.27 -22.10 -15.39
N GLY A 58 -3.08 -22.96 -16.01
CA GLY A 58 -3.56 -22.80 -17.39
C GLY A 58 -2.60 -23.38 -18.44
N GLY A 59 -3.08 -23.47 -19.68
CA GLY A 59 -2.29 -23.93 -20.83
C GLY A 59 -2.16 -25.45 -20.98
N GLY A 60 -2.60 -26.25 -20.00
CA GLY A 60 -2.56 -27.71 -20.10
C GLY A 60 -3.53 -28.25 -21.16
N ASN A 61 -3.08 -29.22 -21.96
CA ASN A 61 -3.90 -29.84 -22.99
C ASN A 61 -5.00 -30.72 -22.38
N VAL A 62 -6.25 -30.44 -22.72
CA VAL A 62 -7.43 -31.17 -22.22
C VAL A 62 -7.39 -32.62 -22.65
N ALA A 63 -6.93 -32.92 -23.87
CA ALA A 63 -6.85 -34.28 -24.39
C ALA A 63 -5.86 -35.16 -23.61
N GLU A 64 -4.84 -34.55 -23.00
CA GLU A 64 -3.81 -35.25 -22.22
C GLU A 64 -4.22 -35.42 -20.76
N ILE A 65 -4.81 -34.39 -20.16
CA ILE A 65 -5.10 -34.35 -18.72
C ILE A 65 -6.48 -34.93 -18.39
N GLY A 66 -7.48 -34.74 -19.25
CA GLY A 66 -8.82 -35.34 -19.12
C GLY A 66 -9.66 -34.88 -17.92
N TRP A 67 -9.34 -33.75 -17.28
CA TRP A 67 -10.13 -33.19 -16.17
C TRP A 67 -11.44 -32.55 -16.65
N ILE A 68 -12.56 -32.91 -16.01
CA ILE A 68 -13.90 -32.48 -16.43
C ILE A 68 -14.38 -31.31 -15.56
N GLY A 69 -15.03 -30.33 -16.18
CA GLY A 69 -15.73 -29.24 -15.49
C GLY A 69 -14.90 -27.96 -15.28
N ALA A 70 -13.63 -27.94 -15.68
CA ALA A 70 -12.84 -26.71 -15.73
C ALA A 70 -13.10 -25.94 -17.03
N GLN A 71 -12.98 -24.61 -16.97
CA GLN A 71 -13.10 -23.76 -18.16
C GLN A 71 -11.92 -24.00 -19.11
N THR A 72 -12.23 -24.13 -20.39
CA THR A 72 -11.25 -24.39 -21.45
C THR A 72 -11.37 -23.36 -22.56
N GLN A 73 -10.30 -23.23 -23.34
CA GLN A 73 -10.24 -22.37 -24.52
C GLN A 73 -9.46 -23.06 -25.64
N LEU A 74 -9.77 -22.72 -26.88
CA LEU A 74 -8.99 -23.19 -28.02
C LEU A 74 -7.71 -22.37 -28.10
N VAL A 75 -6.56 -23.04 -28.12
CA VAL A 75 -5.25 -22.43 -28.29
C VAL A 75 -4.69 -22.88 -29.63
N GLN A 76 -4.22 -21.91 -30.42
CA GLN A 76 -3.56 -22.16 -31.70
C GLN A 76 -2.08 -21.79 -31.57
N PRO A 77 -1.19 -22.77 -31.33
CA PRO A 77 0.24 -22.52 -31.34
C PRO A 77 0.72 -22.15 -32.75
N GLU A 78 1.78 -21.33 -32.86
CA GLU A 78 2.31 -20.85 -34.16
C GLU A 78 2.70 -22.01 -35.09
N ASP A 79 3.25 -23.10 -34.54
CA ASP A 79 3.75 -24.26 -35.29
C ASP A 79 2.99 -25.57 -34.98
N GLY A 80 1.71 -25.52 -34.61
CA GLY A 80 0.98 -26.73 -34.21
C GLY A 80 -0.52 -26.75 -34.51
N ALA A 81 -1.10 -27.96 -34.41
CA ALA A 81 -2.53 -28.13 -34.53
C ALA A 81 -3.24 -27.42 -33.34
N PRO A 82 -4.39 -26.77 -33.58
CA PRO A 82 -5.19 -26.21 -32.50
C PRO A 82 -5.54 -27.28 -31.47
N PHE A 83 -5.36 -26.98 -30.20
CA PHE A 83 -5.74 -27.86 -29.11
C PHE A 83 -6.56 -27.11 -28.08
N THR A 84 -7.36 -27.86 -27.32
CA THR A 84 -8.15 -27.27 -26.25
C THR A 84 -7.31 -27.25 -24.98
N ALA A 85 -7.07 -26.07 -24.42
CA ALA A 85 -6.30 -25.88 -23.20
C ALA A 85 -7.17 -25.43 -22.03
N TYR A 86 -6.79 -25.75 -20.80
CA TYR A 86 -7.42 -25.14 -19.63
C TYR A 86 -7.07 -23.66 -19.51
N VAL A 87 -8.04 -22.84 -19.13
CA VAL A 87 -7.83 -21.40 -18.91
C VAL A 87 -6.98 -21.15 -17.66
N GLY A 88 -7.17 -21.97 -16.61
CA GLY A 88 -6.51 -21.80 -15.32
C GLY A 88 -6.97 -20.57 -14.53
N LEU A 89 -6.34 -20.34 -13.38
CA LEU A 89 -6.66 -19.25 -12.46
C LEU A 89 -5.86 -17.98 -12.76
N VAL A 90 -4.62 -18.12 -13.25
CA VAL A 90 -3.67 -17.02 -13.41
C VAL A 90 -4.19 -15.92 -14.34
N GLY A 91 -4.65 -16.30 -15.53
CA GLY A 91 -5.18 -15.38 -16.54
C GLY A 91 -6.42 -14.62 -16.05
N PRO A 92 -7.51 -15.32 -15.65
CA PRO A 92 -8.73 -14.65 -15.20
C PRO A 92 -8.53 -13.74 -13.97
N MET A 93 -7.66 -14.13 -13.03
CA MET A 93 -7.35 -13.27 -11.89
C MET A 93 -6.64 -11.98 -12.33
N LEU A 94 -5.68 -12.08 -13.24
CA LEU A 94 -4.94 -10.94 -13.76
C LEU A 94 -5.81 -10.00 -14.60
N THR A 95 -6.63 -10.54 -15.49
CA THR A 95 -7.42 -9.77 -16.46
C THR A 95 -8.70 -9.21 -15.84
N TYR A 96 -9.37 -9.95 -14.95
CA TYR A 96 -10.66 -9.56 -14.39
C TYR A 96 -10.57 -9.20 -12.91
N LEU A 97 -10.14 -10.13 -12.06
CA LEU A 97 -10.24 -9.96 -10.61
C LEU A 97 -9.48 -8.73 -10.11
N LEU A 98 -8.19 -8.61 -10.45
CA LEU A 98 -7.33 -7.54 -9.93
C LEU A 98 -7.79 -6.15 -10.42
N PRO A 99 -8.05 -5.90 -11.72
CA PRO A 99 -8.55 -4.61 -12.17
C PRO A 99 -9.93 -4.25 -11.58
N LEU A 100 -10.86 -5.20 -11.48
CA LEU A 100 -12.20 -4.94 -10.92
C LEU A 100 -12.13 -4.59 -9.42
N LEU A 101 -11.24 -5.22 -8.66
CA LEU A 101 -11.00 -4.87 -7.25
C LEU A 101 -10.45 -3.45 -7.09
N ILE A 102 -9.50 -3.05 -7.94
CA ILE A 102 -8.95 -1.69 -7.98
C ILE A 102 -10.06 -0.68 -8.30
N ALA A 103 -10.87 -0.95 -9.33
CA ALA A 103 -11.97 -0.08 -9.72
C ALA A 103 -13.04 0.06 -8.63
N SER A 104 -13.42 -1.06 -8.00
CA SER A 104 -14.36 -1.08 -6.88
C SER A 104 -13.85 -0.26 -5.70
N THR A 105 -12.56 -0.38 -5.38
CA THR A 105 -11.92 0.39 -4.30
C THR A 105 -11.87 1.87 -4.62
N GLY A 106 -11.43 2.26 -5.82
CA GLY A 106 -11.40 3.66 -6.25
C GLY A 106 -12.79 4.28 -6.33
N GLY A 107 -13.77 3.53 -6.83
CA GLY A 107 -15.16 3.97 -6.84
C GLY A 107 -15.71 4.18 -5.44
N ARG A 108 -15.38 3.27 -4.49
CA ARG A 108 -15.74 3.38 -3.09
C ARG A 108 -15.15 4.62 -2.42
N MET A 109 -13.89 4.94 -2.72
CA MET A 109 -13.21 6.12 -2.17
C MET A 109 -13.88 7.44 -2.60
N VAL A 110 -14.54 7.48 -3.76
CA VAL A 110 -15.20 8.69 -4.28
C VAL A 110 -16.67 8.80 -3.84
N TYR A 111 -17.41 7.68 -3.86
CA TYR A 111 -18.85 7.68 -3.60
C TYR A 111 -19.41 6.36 -3.03
N GLY A 112 -18.68 5.74 -2.10
CA GLY A 112 -19.17 4.62 -1.30
C GLY A 112 -19.57 3.39 -2.13
N ALA A 113 -20.52 2.60 -1.63
CA ALA A 113 -20.95 1.35 -2.29
C ALA A 113 -21.46 1.58 -3.71
N ARG A 114 -22.23 2.67 -3.95
CA ARG A 114 -22.75 3.00 -5.27
C ARG A 114 -21.65 3.33 -6.27
N GLY A 115 -20.68 4.14 -5.85
CA GLY A 115 -19.51 4.45 -6.66
C GLY A 115 -18.71 3.22 -7.03
N ALA A 116 -18.55 2.28 -6.08
CA ALA A 116 -17.87 1.02 -6.33
C ALA A 116 -18.57 0.20 -7.43
N VAL A 117 -19.89 0.06 -7.37
CA VAL A 117 -20.65 -0.71 -8.36
C VAL A 117 -20.56 -0.09 -9.75
N VAL A 118 -20.86 1.21 -9.88
CA VAL A 118 -20.83 1.90 -11.18
C VAL A 118 -19.42 1.91 -11.77
N GLY A 119 -18.40 2.19 -10.96
CA GLY A 119 -17.00 2.16 -11.39
C GLY A 119 -16.56 0.76 -11.85
N THR A 120 -17.04 -0.30 -11.19
CA THR A 120 -16.76 -1.69 -11.57
C THR A 120 -17.40 -2.05 -12.91
N ILE A 121 -18.68 -1.70 -13.12
CA ILE A 121 -19.37 -1.92 -14.40
C ILE A 121 -18.66 -1.19 -15.53
N ALA A 122 -18.32 0.08 -15.32
CA ALA A 122 -17.60 0.90 -16.28
C ALA A 122 -16.22 0.31 -16.64
N THR A 123 -15.50 -0.22 -15.65
CA THR A 123 -14.19 -0.87 -15.84
C THR A 123 -14.31 -2.16 -16.66
N MET A 124 -15.39 -2.93 -16.50
CA MET A 124 -15.60 -4.14 -17.32
C MET A 124 -15.62 -3.81 -18.82
N GLY A 125 -16.21 -2.67 -19.20
CA GLY A 125 -16.15 -2.18 -20.59
C GLY A 125 -14.73 -1.98 -21.10
N VAL A 126 -13.85 -1.42 -20.27
CA VAL A 126 -12.44 -1.21 -20.63
C VAL A 126 -11.65 -2.52 -20.68
N ILE A 127 -11.91 -3.45 -19.76
CA ILE A 127 -11.26 -4.78 -19.74
C ILE A 127 -11.59 -5.54 -21.03
N VAL A 128 -12.88 -5.64 -21.38
CA VAL A 128 -13.30 -6.41 -22.56
C VAL A 128 -12.90 -5.71 -23.87
N GLY A 129 -12.73 -4.39 -23.85
CA GLY A 129 -12.26 -3.61 -24.99
C GLY A 129 -10.77 -3.73 -25.30
N ALA A 130 -10.01 -4.56 -24.56
CA ALA A 130 -8.57 -4.66 -24.71
C ALA A 130 -7.99 -6.06 -24.51
N SER A 131 -6.80 -6.25 -25.08
CA SER A 131 -6.02 -7.49 -24.99
C SER A 131 -5.01 -7.50 -23.84
N ILE A 132 -4.87 -6.39 -23.09
CA ILE A 132 -3.91 -6.25 -21.99
C ILE A 132 -4.61 -6.10 -20.64
N PRO A 133 -3.99 -6.51 -19.52
CA PRO A 133 -4.57 -6.31 -18.19
C PRO A 133 -4.79 -4.81 -17.87
N MET A 134 -6.04 -4.43 -17.58
CA MET A 134 -6.47 -3.02 -17.53
C MET A 134 -6.36 -2.34 -16.15
N PHE A 135 -5.16 -2.37 -15.56
CA PHE A 135 -4.90 -1.72 -14.26
C PHE A 135 -5.03 -0.19 -14.34
N ILE A 136 -4.43 0.45 -15.35
CA ILE A 136 -4.57 1.90 -15.58
C ILE A 136 -6.03 2.24 -15.91
N GLY A 137 -6.67 1.43 -16.75
CA GLY A 137 -8.09 1.57 -17.08
C GLY A 137 -8.98 1.55 -15.84
N ALA A 138 -8.78 0.60 -14.93
CA ALA A 138 -9.47 0.52 -13.66
C ALA A 138 -9.21 1.72 -12.74
N MET A 139 -7.95 2.19 -12.70
CA MET A 139 -7.58 3.38 -11.92
C MET A 139 -8.27 4.66 -12.38
N ILE A 140 -8.67 4.72 -13.66
CA ILE A 140 -9.40 5.84 -14.24
C ILE A 140 -10.91 5.64 -14.10
N MET A 141 -11.43 4.49 -14.56
CA MET A 141 -12.86 4.26 -14.66
C MET A 141 -13.55 4.09 -13.31
N GLY A 142 -12.88 3.51 -12.31
CA GLY A 142 -13.44 3.36 -10.97
C GLY A 142 -13.85 4.71 -10.36
N PRO A 143 -12.89 5.64 -10.14
CA PRO A 143 -13.16 6.98 -9.65
C PRO A 143 -14.07 7.81 -10.57
N LEU A 144 -13.90 7.70 -11.89
CA LEU A 144 -14.71 8.44 -12.86
C LEU A 144 -16.18 8.02 -12.80
N GLY A 145 -16.46 6.72 -12.81
CA GLY A 145 -17.83 6.20 -12.69
C GLY A 145 -18.49 6.63 -11.39
N ALA A 146 -17.75 6.57 -10.28
CA ALA A 146 -18.22 7.05 -8.98
C ALA A 146 -18.46 8.56 -8.95
N TYR A 147 -17.61 9.35 -9.60
CA TYR A 147 -17.79 10.80 -9.71
C TYR A 147 -19.07 11.12 -10.51
N LEU A 148 -19.30 10.45 -11.64
CA LEU A 148 -20.45 10.71 -12.49
C LEU A 148 -21.77 10.31 -11.82
N ILE A 149 -21.83 9.17 -11.14
CA ILE A 149 -23.05 8.79 -10.39
C ILE A 149 -23.30 9.76 -9.23
N LYS A 150 -22.25 10.25 -8.56
CA LYS A 150 -22.37 11.28 -7.53
C LYS A 150 -22.96 12.58 -8.07
N GLN A 151 -22.61 12.98 -9.30
CA GLN A 151 -23.22 14.15 -9.92
C GLN A 151 -24.65 13.88 -10.36
N LEU A 152 -24.94 12.67 -10.87
CA LEU A 152 -26.29 12.29 -11.25
C LEU A 152 -27.21 12.33 -10.03
N ASP A 153 -26.84 11.70 -8.91
CA ASP A 153 -27.64 11.67 -7.69
C ASP A 153 -27.95 13.08 -7.15
N LYS A 154 -27.03 14.04 -7.26
CA LYS A 154 -27.29 15.44 -6.90
C LYS A 154 -28.40 16.07 -7.72
N LEU A 155 -28.59 15.67 -8.98
CA LEU A 155 -29.66 16.19 -9.83
C LEU A 155 -31.05 15.69 -9.41
N TRP A 156 -31.10 14.50 -8.79
CA TRP A 156 -32.31 13.84 -8.32
C TRP A 156 -32.61 14.08 -6.84
N ALA A 157 -31.66 14.64 -6.09
CA ALA A 157 -31.81 14.94 -4.67
C ALA A 157 -33.07 15.78 -4.40
N GLY A 158 -33.93 15.29 -3.50
CA GLY A 158 -35.19 15.93 -3.13
C GLY A 158 -36.29 15.90 -4.19
N LYS A 159 -36.08 15.23 -5.34
CA LYS A 159 -37.08 15.11 -6.42
C LYS A 159 -37.73 13.73 -6.49
N ILE A 160 -37.19 12.75 -5.77
CA ILE A 160 -37.70 11.38 -5.77
C ILE A 160 -38.80 11.25 -4.71
N LYS A 161 -39.92 10.65 -5.10
CA LYS A 161 -41.01 10.37 -4.16
C LYS A 161 -40.59 9.26 -3.18
N PRO A 162 -40.99 9.34 -1.90
CA PRO A 162 -40.76 8.26 -0.93
C PRO A 162 -41.23 6.91 -1.48
N GLY A 163 -40.42 5.86 -1.30
CA GLY A 163 -40.69 4.52 -1.81
C GLY A 163 -40.20 4.23 -3.25
N PHE A 164 -39.88 5.26 -4.03
CA PHE A 164 -39.25 5.10 -5.36
C PHE A 164 -37.72 5.26 -5.34
N GLU A 165 -37.15 5.65 -4.21
CA GLU A 165 -35.71 5.91 -4.03
C GLU A 165 -34.86 4.73 -4.48
N MET A 166 -35.10 3.53 -3.96
CA MET A 166 -34.35 2.33 -4.34
C MET A 166 -34.47 1.97 -5.83
N LEU A 167 -35.62 2.26 -6.45
CA LEU A 167 -35.83 2.02 -7.87
C LEU A 167 -34.97 2.99 -8.70
N VAL A 168 -35.09 4.29 -8.43
CA VAL A 168 -34.34 5.32 -9.14
C VAL A 168 -32.84 5.13 -8.90
N ASP A 169 -32.45 4.79 -7.69
CA ASP A 169 -31.07 4.53 -7.29
C ASP A 169 -30.42 3.41 -8.10
N ASN A 170 -31.10 2.25 -8.21
CA ASN A 170 -30.57 1.12 -8.95
C ASN A 170 -30.62 1.34 -10.47
N PHE A 171 -31.71 1.90 -11.01
CA PHE A 171 -31.84 2.15 -12.45
C PHE A 171 -30.86 3.23 -12.93
N SER A 172 -30.68 4.32 -12.19
CA SER A 172 -29.71 5.37 -12.53
C SER A 172 -28.27 4.83 -12.54
N ALA A 173 -27.89 4.07 -11.50
CA ALA A 173 -26.59 3.41 -11.44
C ALA A 173 -26.39 2.40 -12.58
N GLY A 174 -27.41 1.61 -12.89
CA GLY A 174 -27.39 0.63 -13.98
C GLY A 174 -27.25 1.28 -15.36
N ILE A 175 -28.07 2.29 -15.66
CA ILE A 175 -28.05 2.99 -16.95
C ILE A 175 -26.73 3.74 -17.13
N LEU A 176 -26.28 4.47 -16.11
CA LEU A 176 -24.99 5.16 -16.18
C LEU A 176 -23.83 4.16 -16.32
N GLY A 177 -23.84 3.07 -15.54
CA GLY A 177 -22.86 2.00 -15.64
C GLY A 177 -22.81 1.39 -17.04
N PHE A 178 -23.97 1.11 -17.64
CA PHE A 178 -24.10 0.64 -19.02
C PHE A 178 -23.47 1.60 -20.03
N LEU A 179 -23.81 2.89 -19.97
CA LEU A 179 -23.26 3.90 -20.87
C LEU A 179 -21.74 4.04 -20.72
N LEU A 180 -21.26 4.02 -19.47
CA LEU A 180 -19.83 4.09 -19.19
C LEU A 180 -19.07 2.83 -19.58
N ALA A 181 -19.70 1.66 -19.55
CA ALA A 181 -19.09 0.44 -20.06
C ALA A 181 -18.91 0.51 -21.58
N ILE A 182 -19.92 0.98 -22.32
CA ILE A 182 -19.81 1.20 -23.78
C ILE A 182 -18.73 2.25 -24.09
N ALA A 183 -18.75 3.38 -23.37
CA ALA A 183 -17.75 4.44 -23.54
C ALA A 183 -16.33 3.96 -23.17
N GLY A 184 -16.23 3.12 -22.14
CA GLY A 184 -14.99 2.46 -21.74
C GLY A 184 -14.44 1.57 -22.84
N PHE A 185 -15.31 0.74 -23.44
CA PHE A 185 -14.96 -0.19 -24.51
C PHE A 185 -14.45 0.53 -25.78
N PHE A 186 -15.22 1.49 -26.31
CA PHE A 186 -14.86 2.14 -27.59
C PHE A 186 -13.94 3.35 -27.43
N GLY A 187 -13.96 4.03 -26.28
CA GLY A 187 -13.23 5.27 -26.06
C GLY A 187 -11.95 5.07 -25.27
N ILE A 188 -12.06 4.54 -24.05
CA ILE A 188 -10.92 4.49 -23.11
C ILE A 188 -9.97 3.33 -23.44
N ALA A 189 -10.49 2.14 -23.78
CA ALA A 189 -9.66 0.97 -24.01
C ALA A 189 -8.62 1.16 -25.14
N PRO A 190 -8.97 1.73 -26.32
CA PRO A 190 -7.97 1.99 -27.37
C PRO A 190 -6.90 3.00 -26.95
N VAL A 191 -7.28 4.02 -26.18
CA VAL A 191 -6.34 5.03 -25.67
C VAL A 191 -5.34 4.40 -24.71
N ILE A 192 -5.81 3.59 -23.76
CA ILE A 192 -4.93 2.93 -22.80
C ILE A 192 -4.05 1.90 -23.49
N GLN A 193 -4.57 1.14 -24.45
CA GLN A 193 -3.75 0.23 -25.27
C GLN A 193 -2.64 0.98 -26.01
N GLY A 194 -2.94 2.11 -26.64
CA GLY A 194 -1.94 2.94 -27.32
C GLY A 194 -0.85 3.44 -26.37
N VAL A 195 -1.23 3.88 -25.16
CA VAL A 195 -0.28 4.30 -24.12
C VAL A 195 0.59 3.11 -23.67
N SER A 196 -0.01 1.96 -23.41
CA SER A 196 0.73 0.76 -23.00
C SER A 196 1.67 0.26 -24.08
N ALA A 197 1.25 0.25 -25.35
CA ALA A 197 2.12 -0.11 -26.48
C ALA A 197 3.30 0.86 -26.62
N ALA A 198 3.09 2.16 -26.40
CA ALA A 198 4.16 3.15 -26.40
C ALA A 198 5.15 2.93 -25.24
N LEU A 199 4.65 2.62 -24.04
CA LEU A 199 5.48 2.30 -22.88
C LEU A 199 6.29 1.01 -23.10
N GLU A 200 5.65 -0.02 -23.64
CA GLU A 200 6.28 -1.28 -23.99
C GLU A 200 7.37 -1.09 -25.04
N ALA A 201 7.09 -0.36 -26.12
CA ALA A 201 8.08 -0.01 -27.13
C ALA A 201 9.27 0.77 -26.54
N GLY A 202 9.02 1.70 -25.61
CA GLY A 202 10.07 2.41 -24.89
C GLY A 202 10.93 1.50 -24.01
N VAL A 203 10.30 0.56 -23.28
CA VAL A 203 11.00 -0.44 -22.46
C VAL A 203 11.82 -1.38 -23.33
N ASN A 204 11.28 -1.87 -24.45
CA ASN A 204 11.97 -2.75 -25.38
C ASN A 204 13.16 -2.02 -26.03
N TRP A 205 12.99 -0.76 -26.42
CA TRP A 205 14.08 0.08 -26.92
C TRP A 205 15.20 0.26 -25.90
N LEU A 206 14.87 0.58 -24.64
CA LEU A 206 15.85 0.70 -23.56
C LEU A 206 16.57 -0.63 -23.29
N THR A 207 15.84 -1.74 -23.33
CA THR A 207 16.40 -3.07 -23.11
C THR A 207 17.38 -3.44 -24.22
N ASN A 208 17.01 -3.22 -25.48
CA ASN A 208 17.85 -3.52 -26.64
C ASN A 208 19.15 -2.70 -26.67
N LEU A 209 19.12 -1.46 -26.17
CA LEU A 209 20.32 -0.62 -26.07
C LEU A 209 21.12 -0.85 -24.78
N GLY A 210 20.68 -1.75 -23.88
CA GLY A 210 21.28 -1.93 -22.56
C GLY A 210 21.12 -0.71 -21.62
N LEU A 211 20.18 0.19 -21.94
CA LEU A 211 19.92 1.44 -21.24
C LEU A 211 18.78 1.33 -20.22
N LEU A 212 18.21 0.14 -20.00
CA LEU A 212 17.20 -0.10 -18.98
C LEU A 212 17.60 0.40 -17.57
N PRO A 213 18.88 0.39 -17.14
CA PRO A 213 19.30 1.01 -15.88
C PRO A 213 18.91 2.49 -15.72
N LEU A 214 18.73 3.23 -16.82
CA LEU A 214 18.34 4.64 -16.78
C LEU A 214 16.89 4.85 -16.31
N VAL A 215 16.05 3.81 -16.35
CA VAL A 215 14.67 3.87 -15.82
C VAL A 215 14.68 4.25 -14.33
N SER A 216 15.73 3.90 -13.59
CA SER A 216 15.91 4.25 -12.18
C SER A 216 15.93 5.76 -11.90
N ILE A 217 16.29 6.59 -12.90
CA ILE A 217 16.25 8.06 -12.79
C ILE A 217 14.81 8.55 -12.59
N LEU A 218 13.83 7.84 -13.16
CA LEU A 218 12.41 8.18 -13.03
C LEU A 218 11.76 7.43 -11.86
N VAL A 219 12.08 6.15 -11.72
CA VAL A 219 11.41 5.26 -10.75
C VAL A 219 11.78 5.62 -9.31
N GLU A 220 13.07 5.81 -8.99
CA GLU A 220 13.50 6.02 -7.60
C GLU A 220 12.96 7.34 -7.01
N PRO A 221 12.99 8.48 -7.72
CA PRO A 221 12.30 9.69 -7.26
C PRO A 221 10.78 9.50 -7.16
N GLY A 222 10.17 8.78 -8.11
CA GLY A 222 8.75 8.45 -8.07
C GLY A 222 8.36 7.66 -6.81
N LYS A 223 9.18 6.67 -6.42
CA LYS A 223 8.98 5.87 -5.20
C LYS A 223 8.96 6.75 -3.96
N VAL A 224 9.97 7.62 -3.79
CA VAL A 224 10.05 8.54 -2.63
C VAL A 224 8.91 9.56 -2.60
N LEU A 225 8.31 9.86 -3.76
CA LEU A 225 7.09 10.67 -3.88
C LEU A 225 5.78 9.86 -3.74
N PHE A 226 5.86 8.60 -3.31
CA PHE A 226 4.72 7.68 -3.11
C PHE A 226 3.94 7.37 -4.39
N LEU A 227 4.62 7.39 -5.54
CA LEU A 227 4.08 6.94 -6.82
C LEU A 227 4.43 5.48 -7.12
N ASN A 228 5.03 4.76 -6.16
CA ASN A 228 5.46 3.37 -6.31
C ASN A 228 4.30 2.45 -6.71
N ASN A 229 3.12 2.58 -6.07
CA ASN A 229 1.96 1.73 -6.40
C ASN A 229 1.42 1.99 -7.81
N ALA A 230 1.45 3.24 -8.27
CA ALA A 230 1.02 3.60 -9.62
C ALA A 230 2.02 3.07 -10.67
N ILE A 231 3.31 3.22 -10.41
CA ILE A 231 4.39 2.76 -11.29
C ILE A 231 4.40 1.22 -11.35
N ASN A 232 4.42 0.56 -10.19
CA ASN A 232 4.51 -0.89 -10.10
C ASN A 232 3.24 -1.57 -10.62
N HIS A 233 2.08 -1.27 -10.04
CA HIS A 233 0.84 -1.98 -10.40
C HIS A 233 0.14 -1.41 -11.64
N GLY A 234 0.38 -0.14 -11.98
CA GLY A 234 -0.19 0.46 -13.19
C GLY A 234 0.62 0.16 -14.45
N VAL A 235 1.94 0.16 -14.38
CA VAL A 235 2.81 0.03 -15.57
C VAL A 235 3.57 -1.28 -15.60
N PHE A 236 4.40 -1.56 -14.59
CA PHE A 236 5.31 -2.70 -14.67
C PHE A 236 4.63 -4.06 -14.48
N THR A 237 3.59 -4.14 -13.65
CA THR A 237 2.92 -5.42 -13.39
C THR A 237 2.22 -5.97 -14.64
N PRO A 238 1.40 -5.20 -15.37
CA PRO A 238 0.79 -5.67 -16.61
C PRO A 238 1.81 -6.06 -17.68
N LEU A 239 2.83 -5.21 -17.90
CA LEU A 239 3.87 -5.47 -18.90
C LEU A 239 4.71 -6.71 -18.54
N GLY A 240 5.10 -6.84 -17.27
CA GLY A 240 5.87 -7.98 -16.80
C GLY A 240 5.06 -9.28 -16.85
N ALA A 241 3.75 -9.23 -16.62
CA ALA A 241 2.91 -10.40 -16.70
C ALA A 241 2.77 -10.95 -18.13
N ILE A 242 2.69 -10.06 -19.13
CA ILE A 242 2.73 -10.44 -20.55
C ILE A 242 4.08 -11.12 -20.86
N GLN A 243 5.19 -10.49 -20.47
CA GLN A 243 6.53 -11.06 -20.68
C GLN A 243 6.73 -12.42 -20.00
N VAL A 244 6.12 -12.67 -18.83
CA VAL A 244 6.20 -13.98 -18.17
C VAL A 244 5.45 -15.05 -18.94
N GLN A 245 4.33 -14.73 -19.59
CA GLN A 245 3.61 -15.71 -20.40
C GLN A 245 4.46 -16.17 -21.60
N GLU A 246 5.26 -15.28 -22.17
CA GLU A 246 6.11 -15.57 -23.33
C GLU A 246 7.46 -16.17 -22.95
N SER A 247 8.15 -15.59 -21.96
CA SER A 247 9.55 -15.90 -21.62
C SER A 247 9.74 -16.54 -20.24
N GLY A 248 8.66 -16.74 -19.49
CA GLY A 248 8.68 -17.36 -18.16
C GLY A 248 9.17 -16.47 -17.03
N LYS A 249 9.73 -15.28 -17.33
CA LYS A 249 10.26 -14.32 -16.36
C LYS A 249 10.18 -12.89 -16.88
N SER A 250 10.21 -11.90 -15.98
CA SER A 250 10.35 -10.50 -16.36
C SER A 250 11.22 -9.74 -15.37
N ILE A 251 12.14 -8.94 -15.91
CA ILE A 251 12.96 -7.99 -15.15
C ILE A 251 12.13 -6.81 -14.61
N LEU A 252 10.97 -6.50 -15.22
CA LEU A 252 10.15 -5.36 -14.86
C LEU A 252 9.60 -5.45 -13.43
N PHE A 253 9.38 -6.67 -12.94
CA PHE A 253 8.98 -6.91 -11.56
C PHE A 253 10.07 -6.57 -10.53
N LEU A 254 11.35 -6.53 -10.92
CA LEU A 254 12.47 -6.18 -10.04
C LEU A 254 12.76 -4.69 -9.98
N ILE A 255 12.33 -3.91 -10.98
CA ILE A 255 12.67 -2.48 -11.08
C ILE A 255 12.20 -1.73 -9.83
N GLU A 256 11.00 -2.03 -9.33
CA GLU A 256 10.49 -1.41 -8.11
C GLU A 256 10.75 -2.26 -6.86
N ALA A 257 10.61 -3.59 -6.98
CA ALA A 257 10.61 -4.50 -5.82
C ALA A 257 12.00 -4.79 -5.24
N ASN A 258 13.11 -4.49 -5.95
CA ASN A 258 14.46 -4.78 -5.46
C ASN A 258 14.72 -4.04 -4.13
N PRO A 259 14.95 -4.76 -3.00
CA PRO A 259 15.15 -4.14 -1.71
C PRO A 259 16.56 -3.57 -1.50
N GLY A 260 17.51 -3.85 -2.40
CA GLY A 260 18.91 -3.45 -2.29
C GLY A 260 19.14 -1.94 -2.12
N PRO A 261 18.58 -1.05 -2.96
CA PRO A 261 18.81 0.39 -2.85
C PRO A 261 18.40 0.97 -1.49
N GLY A 262 17.23 0.56 -0.99
CA GLY A 262 16.72 0.98 0.31
C GLY A 262 17.57 0.43 1.46
N LEU A 263 17.95 -0.85 1.39
CA LEU A 263 18.80 -1.49 2.38
C LEU A 263 20.15 -0.77 2.51
N GLY A 264 20.81 -0.46 1.40
CA GLY A 264 22.12 0.20 1.42
C GLY A 264 22.05 1.61 2.02
N ILE A 265 21.01 2.39 1.70
CA ILE A 265 20.76 3.69 2.33
C ILE A 265 20.61 3.53 3.85
N LEU A 266 19.74 2.62 4.30
CA LEU A 266 19.47 2.42 5.72
C LEU A 266 20.72 1.94 6.48
N LEU A 267 21.49 1.00 5.92
CA LEU A 267 22.75 0.56 6.51
C LEU A 267 23.77 1.70 6.64
N ALA A 268 23.81 2.62 5.67
CA ALA A 268 24.69 3.79 5.74
C ALA A 268 24.25 4.76 6.86
N PHE A 269 22.94 4.96 7.04
CA PHE A 269 22.41 5.74 8.17
C PHE A 269 22.69 5.07 9.53
N SER A 270 22.60 3.74 9.62
CA SER A 270 22.93 2.99 10.83
C SER A 270 24.37 3.20 11.31
N ILE A 271 25.32 3.35 10.37
CA ILE A 271 26.75 3.48 10.69
C ILE A 271 27.16 4.97 10.78
N PHE A 272 26.82 5.76 9.76
CA PHE A 272 27.32 7.12 9.55
C PHE A 272 26.30 8.22 9.81
N GLY A 273 25.04 7.87 10.06
CA GLY A 273 24.01 8.83 10.45
C GLY A 273 24.32 9.48 11.81
N VAL A 274 23.49 10.45 12.18
CA VAL A 274 23.54 11.12 13.48
C VAL A 274 22.15 11.08 14.13
N GLY A 275 22.11 11.15 15.46
CA GLY A 275 20.88 11.17 16.24
C GLY A 275 19.88 10.05 16.01
N LEU A 276 18.60 10.47 16.00
CA LEU A 276 17.46 9.59 15.74
C LEU A 276 17.58 8.82 14.44
N ALA A 277 18.19 9.42 13.40
CA ALA A 277 18.36 8.75 12.11
C ALA A 277 19.33 7.57 12.23
N LYS A 278 20.38 7.71 13.04
CA LYS A 278 21.29 6.60 13.33
C LYS A 278 20.65 5.53 14.20
N ALA A 279 19.92 5.94 15.25
CA ALA A 279 19.32 5.03 16.21
C ALA A 279 18.22 4.15 15.60
N SER A 280 17.38 4.73 14.73
CA SER A 280 16.22 4.04 14.14
C SER A 280 16.52 3.26 12.86
N ALA A 281 17.60 3.59 12.14
CA ALA A 281 17.91 2.98 10.84
C ALA A 281 18.12 1.45 10.86
N PRO A 282 18.73 0.82 11.89
CA PRO A 282 18.85 -0.64 11.95
C PRO A 282 17.50 -1.36 11.98
N GLY A 283 16.56 -0.87 12.80
CA GLY A 283 15.20 -1.41 12.87
C GLY A 283 14.48 -1.21 11.54
N ALA A 284 14.62 -0.02 10.94
CA ALA A 284 14.07 0.27 9.63
C ALA A 284 14.61 -0.67 8.53
N ALA A 285 15.91 -1.01 8.57
CA ALA A 285 16.56 -1.89 7.61
C ALA A 285 15.98 -3.31 7.63
N ILE A 286 15.73 -3.85 8.84
CA ILE A 286 15.12 -5.16 9.01
C ILE A 286 13.70 -5.18 8.42
N ILE A 287 12.90 -4.17 8.75
CA ILE A 287 11.52 -4.08 8.29
C ILE A 287 11.45 -3.86 6.77
N GLN A 288 12.34 -3.04 6.22
CA GLN A 288 12.42 -2.81 4.78
C GLN A 288 12.79 -4.09 4.03
N PHE A 289 13.86 -4.75 4.46
CA PHE A 289 14.45 -5.85 3.70
C PHE A 289 13.65 -7.15 3.85
N PHE A 290 13.31 -7.52 5.09
CA PHE A 290 12.57 -8.76 5.38
C PHE A 290 11.06 -8.56 5.34
N GLY A 291 10.56 -7.40 5.76
CA GLY A 291 9.14 -7.08 5.73
C GLY A 291 8.67 -6.57 4.36
N GLY A 292 9.57 -6.07 3.51
CA GLY A 292 9.22 -5.57 2.18
C GLY A 292 8.45 -4.25 2.21
N ILE A 293 8.55 -3.48 3.29
CA ILE A 293 7.92 -2.17 3.42
C ILE A 293 8.92 -1.12 2.97
N HIS A 294 8.94 -0.84 1.67
CA HIS A 294 9.91 0.08 1.06
C HIS A 294 9.68 1.53 1.48
N GLU A 295 8.48 1.90 1.94
CA GLU A 295 8.21 3.27 2.37
C GLU A 295 8.98 3.68 3.63
N ILE A 296 9.53 2.73 4.39
CA ILE A 296 10.21 3.01 5.65
C ILE A 296 11.56 3.71 5.46
N TYR A 297 12.21 3.59 4.30
CA TYR A 297 13.45 4.33 4.02
C TYR A 297 13.21 5.73 3.44
N PHE A 298 11.99 6.05 3.00
CA PHE A 298 11.68 7.35 2.40
C PHE A 298 11.91 8.55 3.35
N PRO A 299 11.57 8.49 4.66
CA PRO A 299 11.92 9.57 5.60
C PRO A 299 13.41 9.89 5.65
N TYR A 300 14.27 8.88 5.52
CA TYR A 300 15.72 9.06 5.50
C TYR A 300 16.17 9.80 4.23
N VAL A 301 15.58 9.45 3.08
CA VAL A 301 15.84 10.18 1.83
C VAL A 301 15.29 11.60 1.88
N LEU A 302 14.10 11.80 2.45
CA LEU A 302 13.49 13.13 2.55
C LEU A 302 14.22 14.05 3.54
N SER A 303 14.81 13.51 4.61
CA SER A 303 15.64 14.28 5.55
C SER A 303 17.03 14.60 4.98
N LYS A 304 17.56 13.76 4.08
CA LYS A 304 18.80 14.02 3.32
C LYS A 304 18.57 13.87 1.81
N PRO A 305 17.94 14.85 1.13
CA PRO A 305 17.51 14.71 -0.27
C PRO A 305 18.59 14.28 -1.25
N LEU A 306 19.86 14.61 -1.01
CA LEU A 306 20.97 14.21 -1.89
C LEU A 306 21.15 12.68 -1.95
N THR A 307 20.69 11.94 -0.93
CA THR A 307 20.70 10.47 -0.91
C THR A 307 19.78 9.85 -1.95
N ILE A 308 18.91 10.63 -2.62
CA ILE A 308 18.18 10.16 -3.80
C ILE A 308 19.12 9.71 -4.92
N LEU A 309 20.31 10.33 -5.03
CA LEU A 309 21.33 9.91 -5.99
C LEU A 309 21.85 8.50 -5.68
N ALA A 310 21.92 8.14 -4.40
CA ALA A 310 22.28 6.80 -3.97
C ALA A 310 21.18 5.79 -4.30
N ALA A 311 19.90 6.16 -4.15
CA ALA A 311 18.78 5.34 -4.57
C ALA A 311 18.81 5.08 -6.08
N ILE A 312 18.96 6.14 -6.89
CA ILE A 312 19.04 6.05 -8.36
C ILE A 312 20.21 5.17 -8.79
N ALA A 313 21.41 5.41 -8.25
CA ALA A 313 22.60 4.64 -8.60
C ALA A 313 22.47 3.18 -8.17
N GLY A 314 22.01 2.92 -6.94
CA GLY A 314 21.77 1.56 -6.46
C GLY A 314 20.73 0.82 -7.31
N GLY A 315 19.60 1.47 -7.62
CA GLY A 315 18.57 0.92 -8.49
C GLY A 315 19.09 0.62 -9.90
N ALA A 316 19.81 1.57 -10.51
CA ALA A 316 20.46 1.40 -11.80
C ALA A 316 21.47 0.23 -11.80
N THR A 317 22.28 0.10 -10.76
CA THR A 317 23.18 -1.04 -10.59
C THR A 317 22.43 -2.36 -10.50
N GLY A 318 21.36 -2.43 -9.71
CA GLY A 318 20.52 -3.63 -9.62
C GLY A 318 19.92 -4.02 -10.98
N VAL A 319 19.37 -3.06 -11.71
CA VAL A 319 18.84 -3.29 -13.07
C VAL A 319 19.96 -3.74 -14.02
N ALA A 320 21.13 -3.10 -13.99
CA ALA A 320 22.26 -3.46 -14.84
C ALA A 320 22.75 -4.89 -14.61
N VAL A 321 22.82 -5.33 -13.34
CA VAL A 321 23.16 -6.71 -12.99
C VAL A 321 22.09 -7.66 -13.53
N ASN A 322 20.80 -7.35 -13.39
CA ASN A 322 19.75 -8.21 -13.92
C ASN A 322 19.76 -8.30 -15.45
N VAL A 323 20.07 -7.20 -16.14
CA VAL A 323 20.28 -7.21 -17.60
C VAL A 323 21.48 -8.08 -17.97
N LEU A 324 22.59 -7.97 -17.25
CA LEU A 324 23.80 -8.78 -17.52
C LEU A 324 23.54 -10.29 -17.35
N PHE A 325 22.81 -10.67 -16.31
CA PHE A 325 22.50 -12.08 -16.00
C PHE A 325 21.21 -12.58 -16.65
N GLN A 326 20.50 -11.73 -17.40
CA GLN A 326 19.18 -12.02 -17.97
C GLN A 326 18.21 -12.59 -16.92
N SER A 327 18.23 -12.04 -15.71
CA SER A 327 17.44 -12.53 -14.58
C SER A 327 16.12 -11.77 -14.40
N GLY A 328 15.09 -12.47 -13.92
CA GLY A 328 13.77 -11.91 -13.70
C GLY A 328 12.91 -12.71 -12.73
N LEU A 329 11.70 -12.21 -12.47
CA LEU A 329 10.70 -12.87 -11.63
C LEU A 329 9.54 -13.42 -12.47
N ARG A 330 8.88 -14.45 -11.97
CA ARG A 330 7.67 -15.06 -12.54
C ARG A 330 6.40 -14.29 -12.20
N THR A 331 6.46 -13.41 -11.21
CA THR A 331 5.32 -12.62 -10.76
C THR A 331 5.81 -11.38 -10.01
N ALA A 332 4.93 -10.40 -9.82
CA ALA A 332 5.22 -9.24 -9.01
C ALA A 332 5.45 -9.66 -7.55
N ALA A 333 6.59 -9.27 -6.96
CA ALA A 333 6.85 -9.50 -5.55
C ALA A 333 6.08 -8.49 -4.70
N SER A 334 5.14 -8.98 -3.90
CA SER A 334 4.34 -8.17 -2.98
C SER A 334 4.10 -8.90 -1.66
N PRO A 335 4.45 -8.34 -0.49
CA PRO A 335 5.29 -7.15 -0.31
C PRO A 335 6.66 -7.30 -0.98
N GLY A 336 7.41 -6.21 -1.19
CA GLY A 336 8.73 -6.23 -1.86
C GLY A 336 9.86 -6.80 -0.98
N SER A 337 9.59 -7.80 -0.15
CA SER A 337 10.57 -8.40 0.76
C SER A 337 11.53 -9.30 0.00
N ILE A 338 12.72 -9.52 0.55
CA ILE A 338 13.67 -10.48 -0.03
C ILE A 338 13.06 -11.88 -0.14
N PHE A 339 12.21 -12.29 0.81
CA PHE A 339 11.52 -13.58 0.76
C PHE A 339 10.56 -13.66 -0.43
N ALA A 340 9.76 -12.62 -0.65
CA ALA A 340 8.85 -12.55 -1.78
C ALA A 340 9.59 -12.50 -3.12
N VAL A 341 10.68 -11.73 -3.19
CA VAL A 341 11.55 -11.66 -4.38
C VAL A 341 12.15 -13.03 -4.68
N LEU A 342 12.73 -13.72 -3.70
CA LEU A 342 13.32 -15.04 -3.89
C LEU A 342 12.29 -16.12 -4.23
N ALA A 343 11.08 -16.06 -3.66
CA ALA A 343 9.99 -16.98 -3.99
C ALA A 343 9.48 -16.76 -5.43
N ALA A 344 9.40 -15.50 -5.86
CA ALA A 344 8.97 -15.13 -7.21
C ALA A 344 10.07 -15.29 -8.27
N THR A 345 11.33 -15.51 -7.86
CA THR A 345 12.47 -15.61 -8.79
C THR A 345 12.33 -16.83 -9.70
N ALA A 346 12.63 -16.66 -10.99
CA ALA A 346 12.68 -17.77 -11.93
C ALA A 346 13.84 -18.72 -11.59
N GLN A 347 13.69 -20.02 -11.85
CA GLN A 347 14.66 -21.06 -11.45
C GLN A 347 16.08 -20.79 -11.94
N ASP A 348 16.23 -20.22 -13.13
CA ASP A 348 17.51 -19.89 -13.76
C ASP A 348 18.07 -18.51 -13.35
N SER A 349 17.32 -17.74 -12.55
CA SER A 349 17.56 -16.31 -12.33
C SER A 349 18.13 -15.99 -10.95
N TYR A 350 18.25 -16.98 -10.06
CA TYR A 350 18.67 -16.80 -8.66
C TYR A 350 19.96 -16.05 -8.48
N VAL A 351 21.01 -16.44 -9.22
CA VAL A 351 22.34 -15.81 -9.11
C VAL A 351 22.25 -14.33 -9.48
N GLY A 352 21.63 -14.02 -10.63
CA GLY A 352 21.46 -12.65 -11.09
C GLY A 352 20.63 -11.79 -10.13
N VAL A 353 19.51 -12.33 -9.61
CA VAL A 353 18.65 -11.61 -8.66
C VAL A 353 19.41 -11.34 -7.36
N ILE A 354 20.06 -12.33 -6.76
CA ILE A 354 20.80 -12.15 -5.49
C ILE A 354 21.94 -11.15 -5.66
N LEU A 355 22.72 -11.27 -6.74
CA LEU A 355 23.79 -10.32 -7.04
C LEU A 355 23.25 -8.92 -7.27
N SER A 356 22.08 -8.77 -7.91
CA SER A 356 21.47 -7.46 -8.13
C SER A 356 21.08 -6.77 -6.83
N VAL A 357 20.60 -7.52 -5.83
CA VAL A 357 20.24 -7.00 -4.50
C VAL A 357 21.51 -6.57 -3.76
N ILE A 358 22.53 -7.42 -3.74
CA ILE A 358 23.80 -7.15 -3.05
C ILE A 358 24.52 -5.94 -3.68
N ALA A 359 24.63 -5.90 -5.01
CA ALA A 359 25.30 -4.83 -5.72
C ALA A 359 24.55 -3.49 -5.56
N ALA A 360 23.21 -3.51 -5.66
CA ALA A 360 22.39 -2.32 -5.42
C ALA A 360 22.55 -1.79 -3.98
N ALA A 361 22.58 -2.68 -2.98
CA ALA A 361 22.84 -2.31 -1.59
C ALA A 361 24.24 -1.76 -1.39
N ALA A 362 25.27 -2.37 -1.99
CA ALA A 362 26.64 -1.89 -1.89
C ALA A 362 26.82 -0.49 -2.49
N VAL A 363 26.30 -0.25 -3.69
CA VAL A 363 26.42 1.06 -4.37
C VAL A 363 25.66 2.15 -3.61
N SER A 364 24.41 1.89 -3.24
CA SER A 364 23.61 2.85 -2.48
C SER A 364 24.19 3.13 -1.08
N PHE A 365 24.76 2.11 -0.42
CA PHE A 365 25.49 2.28 0.84
C PHE A 365 26.71 3.19 0.69
N LEU A 366 27.57 2.93 -0.29
CA LEU A 366 28.82 3.68 -0.49
C LEU A 366 28.54 5.15 -0.78
N ILE A 367 27.59 5.44 -1.69
CA ILE A 367 27.23 6.82 -2.05
C ILE A 367 26.60 7.53 -0.83
N THR A 368 25.69 6.86 -0.11
CA THR A 368 25.06 7.42 1.09
C THR A 368 26.11 7.69 2.18
N ALA A 369 27.04 6.76 2.41
CA ALA A 369 28.12 6.91 3.37
C ALA A 369 29.00 8.14 3.06
N ILE A 370 29.34 8.36 1.80
CA ILE A 370 30.09 9.56 1.36
C ILE A 370 29.29 10.83 1.66
N ILE A 371 27.99 10.86 1.29
CA ILE A 371 27.11 12.01 1.52
C ILE A 371 27.01 12.34 3.02
N LEU A 372 26.76 11.33 3.85
CA LEU A 372 26.62 11.51 5.31
C LEU A 372 27.93 11.95 5.95
N ARG A 373 29.07 11.36 5.57
CA ARG A 373 30.38 11.78 6.09
C ARG A 373 30.75 13.21 5.68
N ALA A 374 30.44 13.61 4.44
CA ALA A 374 30.72 14.95 3.95
C ALA A 374 29.83 16.03 4.60
N SER A 375 28.65 15.67 5.07
CA SER A 375 27.69 16.58 5.72
C SER A 375 27.69 16.51 7.25
N ARG A 376 28.38 15.53 7.84
CA ARG A 376 28.38 15.23 9.29
C ARG A 376 28.51 16.43 10.21
N LYS A 377 29.43 17.36 9.95
CA LYS A 377 29.61 18.55 10.80
C LYS A 377 28.36 19.44 10.82
N ARG A 378 27.78 19.68 9.65
CA ARG A 378 26.53 20.45 9.47
C ARG A 378 25.32 19.70 10.03
N ASP A 379 25.39 18.38 10.06
CA ASP A 379 24.29 17.54 10.53
C ASP A 379 24.22 17.48 12.05
N LEU A 380 25.37 17.42 12.72
CA LEU A 380 25.46 17.55 14.18
C LEU A 380 24.95 18.92 14.65
N GLU A 381 25.23 19.99 13.90
CA GLU A 381 24.73 21.35 14.18
C GLU A 381 23.20 21.49 13.93
N LYS A 382 22.59 20.59 13.16
CA LYS A 382 21.16 20.62 12.80
C LYS A 382 20.30 19.63 13.59
N GLU A 383 20.91 18.74 14.36
CA GLU A 383 20.22 17.68 15.09
C GLU A 383 19.28 18.25 16.18
N ASP A 384 19.64 19.40 16.76
CA ASP A 384 18.81 20.18 17.69
C ASP A 384 17.51 20.73 17.07
N ALA A 385 17.32 20.61 15.75
CA ALA A 385 16.15 21.13 15.02
C ALA A 385 15.10 20.07 14.58
N GLY A 386 15.28 18.78 14.90
CA GLY A 386 14.23 17.75 14.74
C GLY A 386 13.89 17.29 13.30
N ASP A 387 14.82 17.42 12.35
CA ASP A 387 14.58 17.27 10.90
C ASP A 387 14.06 15.87 10.47
N LEU A 388 14.47 14.79 11.17
CA LEU A 388 13.93 13.44 10.89
C LEU A 388 12.49 13.29 11.36
N SER A 389 12.12 13.86 12.51
CA SER A 389 10.73 13.85 12.98
C SER A 389 9.82 14.58 11.99
N ALA A 390 10.28 15.71 11.45
CA ALA A 390 9.59 16.44 10.39
C ALA A 390 9.49 15.62 9.07
N ALA A 391 10.52 14.83 8.73
CA ALA A 391 10.49 13.95 7.56
C ALA A 391 9.56 12.74 7.75
N ILE A 392 9.51 12.16 8.94
CA ILE A 392 8.54 11.11 9.32
C ILE A 392 7.12 11.69 9.23
N ALA A 393 6.86 12.85 9.81
CA ALA A 393 5.57 13.53 9.72
C ALA A 393 5.16 13.79 8.26
N LYS A 394 6.08 14.24 7.41
CA LYS A 394 5.82 14.39 5.96
C LYS A 394 5.50 13.06 5.29
N THR A 395 6.20 11.98 5.65
CA THR A 395 5.98 10.64 5.10
C THR A 395 4.59 10.11 5.50
N THR A 396 4.22 10.26 6.76
CA THR A 396 2.89 9.90 7.29
C THR A 396 1.79 10.70 6.62
N ALA A 397 1.95 12.03 6.52
CA ALA A 397 0.98 12.91 5.84
C ALA A 397 0.82 12.56 4.35
N ASN A 398 1.91 12.20 3.66
CA ASN A 398 1.87 11.82 2.25
C ASN A 398 1.25 10.43 2.01
N LYS A 399 1.28 9.52 2.99
CA LYS A 399 0.69 8.18 2.87
C LYS A 399 -0.82 8.16 3.13
N GLY A 400 -1.38 9.24 3.72
CA GLY A 400 -2.83 9.42 3.93
C GLY A 400 -3.49 8.46 4.92
N LYS A 401 -2.71 7.54 5.51
CA LYS A 401 -3.08 6.67 6.64
C LYS A 401 -1.84 6.47 7.51
N GLU A 402 -2.00 6.47 8.83
CA GLU A 402 -0.91 6.15 9.74
C GLU A 402 -0.40 4.73 9.49
N SER A 403 0.87 4.62 9.12
CA SER A 403 1.57 3.34 9.11
C SER A 403 2.12 3.14 10.53
N SER A 404 1.58 2.17 11.28
CA SER A 404 2.07 1.85 12.64
C SER A 404 3.57 1.58 12.68
N VAL A 405 4.09 1.04 11.58
CA VAL A 405 5.50 0.75 11.32
C VAL A 405 6.37 2.00 11.17
N LEU A 406 5.81 3.14 10.74
CA LEU A 406 6.54 4.42 10.72
C LEU A 406 6.56 5.08 12.10
N GLY A 407 5.51 4.85 12.92
CA GLY A 407 5.42 5.35 14.29
C GLY A 407 6.37 4.69 15.29
N THR A 408 6.92 3.52 14.98
CA THR A 408 7.97 2.88 15.81
C THR A 408 9.32 3.60 15.68
N LEU A 409 9.57 4.34 14.60
CA LEU A 409 10.82 5.08 14.37
C LEU A 409 10.97 6.30 15.29
N THR A 410 9.85 6.81 15.86
CA THR A 410 9.86 7.96 16.79
C THR A 410 10.07 7.55 18.24
N THR A 411 9.90 6.27 18.60
CA THR A 411 9.89 5.81 20.00
C THR A 411 11.20 5.21 20.48
N GLU A 412 12.15 4.85 19.61
CA GLU A 412 13.40 4.16 20.00
C GLU A 412 14.58 5.11 20.35
N GLY A 413 14.31 6.37 20.71
CA GLY A 413 15.35 7.40 20.87
C GLY A 413 15.48 8.10 22.23
N VAL A 414 14.69 7.75 23.25
CA VAL A 414 14.71 8.48 24.53
C VAL A 414 15.27 7.59 25.65
N PRO A 415 16.47 7.87 26.20
CA PRO A 415 16.87 7.30 27.47
C PRO A 415 15.97 7.89 28.57
N ALA A 416 15.46 7.02 29.45
CA ALA A 416 14.65 7.41 30.59
C ALA A 416 15.40 8.43 31.46
N ARG A 417 14.89 9.66 31.53
CA ARG A 417 15.18 10.62 32.59
C ARG A 417 13.90 11.29 33.04
N ASP A 418 13.59 11.00 34.31
CA ASP A 418 12.91 11.79 35.32
C ASP A 418 11.74 12.66 34.87
N ALA A 419 10.55 12.17 35.23
CA ALA A 419 9.31 12.91 35.20
C ALA A 419 9.35 14.04 36.22
N GLU A 420 9.36 15.29 35.74
CA GLU A 420 8.84 16.43 36.49
C GLU A 420 7.62 17.01 35.80
N ALA A 421 6.68 17.38 36.66
CA ALA A 421 5.28 17.60 36.38
C ALA A 421 5.01 18.82 35.50
N VAL A 422 4.09 18.64 34.55
CA VAL A 422 3.27 19.75 34.03
C VAL A 422 1.82 19.34 34.26
N ALA A 423 1.17 20.07 35.16
CA ALA A 423 -0.23 19.95 35.47
C ALA A 423 -1.07 20.39 34.27
N GLU A 424 -2.07 19.61 33.87
CA GLU A 424 -3.18 20.13 33.09
C GLU A 424 -4.48 19.34 33.30
N GLU A 425 -5.52 20.14 33.46
CA GLU A 425 -6.96 19.98 33.63
C GLU A 425 -7.57 18.57 33.71
N THR A 426 -8.01 18.26 34.93
CA THR A 426 -8.95 17.21 35.29
C THR A 426 -10.36 17.60 34.84
N SER A 427 -10.87 16.96 33.77
CA SER A 427 -12.32 16.90 33.54
C SER A 427 -12.91 15.80 34.42
N LEU A 428 -13.54 16.28 35.49
CA LEU A 428 -14.48 15.66 36.43
C LEU A 428 -14.94 14.21 36.13
N LEU A 429 -14.56 13.35 37.06
CA LEU A 429 -15.01 11.98 37.30
C LEU A 429 -16.44 11.98 37.86
N THR A 430 -17.37 11.23 37.27
CA THR A 430 -18.54 10.62 37.94
C THR A 430 -19.33 9.73 36.96
N ASP A 431 -19.15 8.40 37.04
CA ASP A 431 -20.20 7.43 37.39
C ASP A 431 -19.67 6.00 37.25
N THR A 432 -19.88 5.20 38.29
CA THR A 432 -19.35 3.85 38.49
C THR A 432 -20.22 2.81 37.77
N ARG A 433 -20.07 2.67 36.45
CA ARG A 433 -20.51 1.46 35.73
C ARG A 433 -19.33 0.50 35.57
N PRO A 434 -19.53 -0.81 35.79
CA PRO A 434 -18.47 -1.79 35.57
C PRO A 434 -18.13 -1.84 34.07
N ILE A 435 -16.85 -1.67 33.74
CA ILE A 435 -16.39 -1.63 32.36
C ILE A 435 -16.23 -3.07 31.87
N ARG A 436 -17.11 -3.50 30.96
CA ARG A 436 -17.06 -4.85 30.36
C ARG A 436 -16.76 -4.81 28.87
N ASN A 437 -17.20 -3.76 28.17
CA ASN A 437 -17.00 -3.63 26.73
C ASN A 437 -16.15 -2.40 26.39
N ILE A 438 -14.94 -2.65 25.88
CA ILE A 438 -13.99 -1.62 25.47
C ILE A 438 -13.87 -1.63 23.94
N VAL A 439 -14.03 -0.46 23.32
CA VAL A 439 -13.89 -0.29 21.87
C VAL A 439 -12.77 0.69 21.54
N PHE A 440 -11.81 0.21 20.74
CA PHE A 440 -10.86 1.08 20.05
C PHE A 440 -11.49 1.63 18.78
N ALA A 441 -11.71 2.94 18.72
CA ALA A 441 -12.31 3.58 17.56
C ALA A 441 -11.30 4.44 16.79
N CYS A 442 -11.26 4.24 15.48
CA CYS A 442 -10.56 5.13 14.55
C CYS A 442 -11.43 5.36 13.31
N ASP A 443 -11.02 6.27 12.43
CA ASP A 443 -11.86 6.70 11.30
C ASP A 443 -12.24 5.54 10.35
N ALA A 444 -11.34 4.56 10.16
CA ALA A 444 -11.56 3.39 9.30
C ALA A 444 -11.88 2.08 10.05
N GLY A 445 -11.71 2.04 11.37
CA GLY A 445 -11.89 0.81 12.18
C GLY A 445 -10.88 -0.30 11.93
N MET A 446 -9.86 -0.07 11.11
CA MET A 446 -8.82 -1.03 10.74
C MET A 446 -7.44 -0.34 10.77
N GLY A 447 -6.42 -0.99 11.34
CA GLY A 447 -5.06 -0.44 11.47
C GLY A 447 -4.62 -0.24 12.92
N SER A 448 -4.24 0.99 13.29
CA SER A 448 -3.67 1.34 14.61
C SER A 448 -4.60 1.00 15.79
N SER A 449 -5.92 1.12 15.62
CA SER A 449 -6.93 0.71 16.60
C SER A 449 -6.95 -0.80 16.88
N ALA A 450 -6.71 -1.64 15.86
CA ALA A 450 -6.66 -3.10 16.01
C ALA A 450 -5.42 -3.55 16.80
N MET A 451 -4.29 -2.84 16.62
CA MET A 451 -3.09 -3.10 17.41
C MET A 451 -3.22 -2.58 18.84
N GLY A 452 -3.78 -1.38 19.05
CA GLY A 452 -4.10 -0.87 20.39
C GLY A 452 -5.00 -1.83 21.18
N ALA A 453 -6.06 -2.33 20.53
CA ALA A 453 -6.93 -3.36 21.09
C ALA A 453 -6.16 -4.65 21.46
N SER A 454 -5.20 -5.07 20.62
CA SER A 454 -4.36 -6.24 20.90
C SER A 454 -3.40 -6.02 22.08
N VAL A 455 -2.80 -4.83 22.19
CA VAL A 455 -1.93 -4.45 23.31
C VAL A 455 -2.71 -4.44 24.62
N LEU A 456 -3.89 -3.80 24.64
CA LEU A 456 -4.72 -3.75 25.84
C LEU A 456 -5.24 -5.14 26.24
N ARG A 457 -5.71 -5.96 25.29
CA ARG A 457 -6.08 -7.37 25.57
C ARG A 457 -4.94 -8.14 26.24
N ASN A 458 -3.72 -7.99 25.73
CA ASN A 458 -2.56 -8.67 26.30
C ASN A 458 -2.23 -8.17 27.71
N LYS A 459 -2.38 -6.87 27.99
CA LYS A 459 -2.19 -6.31 29.34
C LYS A 459 -3.27 -6.79 30.31
N ILE A 460 -4.55 -6.77 29.92
CA ILE A 460 -5.68 -7.29 30.70
C ILE A 460 -5.49 -8.77 31.02
N LYS A 461 -5.13 -9.58 30.02
CA LYS A 461 -4.87 -11.02 30.20
C LYS A 461 -3.68 -11.28 31.15
N LYS A 462 -2.59 -10.50 31.03
CA LYS A 462 -1.44 -10.59 31.95
C LYS A 462 -1.78 -10.16 33.37
N ALA A 463 -2.75 -9.25 33.54
CA ALA A 463 -3.25 -8.81 34.82
C ALA A 463 -4.26 -9.80 35.46
N GLY A 464 -4.62 -10.88 34.77
CA GLY A 464 -5.55 -11.89 35.29
C GLY A 464 -7.00 -11.41 35.39
N ILE A 465 -7.39 -10.43 34.57
CA ILE A 465 -8.74 -9.86 34.58
C ILE A 465 -9.59 -10.59 33.54
N ASP A 466 -10.66 -11.23 34.00
CA ASP A 466 -11.63 -11.94 33.16
C ASP A 466 -12.92 -11.11 32.98
N GLY A 467 -13.75 -11.46 31.98
CA GLY A 467 -15.06 -10.82 31.76
C GLY A 467 -15.06 -9.48 31.01
N VAL A 468 -13.91 -9.06 30.46
CA VAL A 468 -13.76 -7.82 29.67
C VAL A 468 -13.53 -8.13 28.19
N THR A 469 -14.37 -7.57 27.33
CA THR A 469 -14.28 -7.68 25.87
C THR A 469 -13.62 -6.44 25.30
N VAL A 470 -12.59 -6.62 24.46
CA VAL A 470 -11.89 -5.52 23.78
C VAL A 470 -11.88 -5.74 22.27
N VAL A 471 -12.56 -4.86 21.55
CA VAL A 471 -12.69 -4.88 20.08
C VAL A 471 -12.28 -3.56 19.45
N ASN A 472 -12.16 -3.53 18.13
CA ASN A 472 -11.95 -2.31 17.36
C ASN A 472 -13.10 -2.11 16.37
N LYS A 473 -13.57 -0.87 16.23
CA LYS A 473 -14.62 -0.49 15.28
C LYS A 473 -14.26 0.82 14.58
N ALA A 474 -14.88 1.08 13.43
CA ALA A 474 -14.85 2.41 12.83
C ALA A 474 -15.74 3.35 13.64
N ILE A 475 -15.36 4.64 13.77
CA ILE A 475 -16.19 5.63 14.48
C ILE A 475 -17.61 5.70 13.89
N ALA A 476 -17.75 5.52 12.57
CA ALA A 476 -19.03 5.48 11.89
C ALA A 476 -19.96 4.32 12.33
N ASN A 477 -19.38 3.26 12.90
CA ASN A 477 -20.08 2.04 13.33
C ASN A 477 -20.11 1.91 14.86
N LEU A 478 -19.85 3.00 15.60
CA LEU A 478 -20.05 3.04 17.05
C LEU A 478 -21.55 3.10 17.36
N GLU A 479 -21.95 2.29 18.33
CA GLU A 479 -23.28 2.24 18.94
C GLU A 479 -23.12 2.66 20.42
N ASP A 480 -24.13 3.30 21.00
CA ASP A 480 -24.09 3.85 22.37
C ASP A 480 -24.35 2.76 23.45
N ASP A 481 -23.79 1.57 23.24
CA ASP A 481 -23.87 0.38 24.11
C ASP A 481 -22.51 -0.02 24.69
N VAL A 482 -21.49 0.82 24.49
CA VAL A 482 -20.10 0.60 24.87
C VAL A 482 -19.80 1.28 26.19
N ASP A 483 -19.04 0.63 27.08
CA ASP A 483 -18.70 1.21 28.39
C ASP A 483 -17.50 2.17 28.30
N LEU A 484 -16.49 1.82 27.48
CA LEU A 484 -15.27 2.60 27.31
C LEU A 484 -14.83 2.66 25.84
N VAL A 485 -14.64 3.88 25.32
CA VAL A 485 -14.14 4.14 23.97
C VAL A 485 -12.75 4.76 24.05
N ILE A 486 -11.79 4.14 23.37
CA ILE A 486 -10.41 4.62 23.27
C ILE A 486 -10.17 5.13 21.85
N THR A 487 -9.79 6.40 21.73
CA THR A 487 -9.56 7.08 20.44
C THR A 487 -8.28 7.89 20.44
N GLN A 488 -7.79 8.22 19.25
CA GLN A 488 -6.79 9.29 19.13
C GLN A 488 -7.39 10.62 19.56
N ARG A 489 -6.59 11.50 20.16
CA ARG A 489 -7.02 12.81 20.69
C ARG A 489 -7.82 13.64 19.68
N GLU A 490 -7.43 13.61 18.41
CA GLU A 490 -8.10 14.33 17.32
C GLU A 490 -9.50 13.78 16.99
N LEU A 491 -9.77 12.52 17.34
CA LEU A 491 -10.99 11.79 17.01
C LEU A 491 -11.95 11.64 18.19
N THR A 492 -11.50 11.97 19.41
CA THR A 492 -12.32 11.86 20.62
C THR A 492 -13.61 12.68 20.56
N PRO A 493 -13.63 13.94 20.09
CA PRO A 493 -14.87 14.71 20.00
C PRO A 493 -15.93 14.02 19.13
N ARG A 494 -15.51 13.42 18.02
CA ARG A 494 -16.40 12.71 17.08
C ARG A 494 -16.92 11.39 17.64
N ALA A 495 -16.15 10.74 18.51
CA ALA A 495 -16.61 9.54 19.23
C ALA A 495 -17.61 9.92 20.33
N GLN A 496 -17.37 11.03 21.06
CA GLN A 496 -18.28 11.54 22.08
C GLN A 496 -19.66 11.91 21.52
N GLU A 497 -19.72 12.46 20.31
CA GLU A 497 -21.00 12.72 19.62
C GLU A 497 -21.82 11.45 19.35
N ARG A 498 -21.14 10.31 19.15
CA ARG A 498 -21.77 9.03 18.78
C ARG A 498 -22.13 8.18 19.99
N THR A 499 -21.29 8.20 21.02
CA THR A 499 -21.45 7.39 22.23
C THR A 499 -21.34 8.28 23.47
N PRO A 500 -22.30 9.18 23.71
CA PRO A 500 -22.25 10.11 24.83
C PRO A 500 -22.36 9.42 26.19
N SER A 501 -22.89 8.18 26.24
CA SER A 501 -23.01 7.42 27.48
C SER A 501 -21.74 6.66 27.88
N ALA A 502 -20.82 6.47 26.94
CA ALA A 502 -19.56 5.77 27.15
C ALA A 502 -18.51 6.65 27.83
N GLU A 503 -17.59 6.06 28.58
CA GLU A 503 -16.37 6.73 29.02
C GLU A 503 -15.41 6.89 27.84
N HIS A 504 -14.71 8.03 27.73
CA HIS A 504 -13.79 8.29 26.63
C HIS A 504 -12.37 8.49 27.13
N VAL A 505 -11.43 7.75 26.55
CA VAL A 505 -9.99 7.91 26.79
C VAL A 505 -9.31 8.33 25.49
N SER A 506 -8.70 9.51 25.53
CA SER A 506 -7.87 10.02 24.45
C SER A 506 -6.43 9.53 24.61
N VAL A 507 -5.86 9.02 23.52
CA VAL A 507 -4.45 8.68 23.44
C VAL A 507 -3.78 9.44 22.30
N ASP A 508 -2.49 9.74 22.42
CA ASP A 508 -1.75 10.37 21.32
C ASP A 508 -1.40 9.33 20.23
N ASN A 509 -1.12 8.08 20.63
CA ASN A 509 -0.86 6.97 19.72
C ASN A 509 -1.36 5.66 20.31
N PHE A 510 -1.83 4.74 19.45
CA PHE A 510 -2.38 3.47 19.89
C PHE A 510 -1.35 2.42 20.30
N MET A 511 -0.07 2.57 19.91
CA MET A 511 0.93 1.53 20.17
C MET A 511 1.56 1.62 21.57
N ASN A 512 1.74 2.82 22.11
CA ASN A 512 2.45 3.07 23.37
C ASN A 512 1.80 4.23 24.13
N SER A 513 0.67 3.98 24.77
CA SER A 513 0.04 4.97 25.66
C SER A 513 0.17 4.53 27.12
N PRO A 514 0.72 5.37 28.02
CA PRO A 514 0.71 5.08 29.45
C PRO A 514 -0.72 5.01 30.01
N ARG A 515 -1.70 5.60 29.29
CA ARG A 515 -3.13 5.52 29.62
C ARG A 515 -3.65 4.09 29.65
N TYR A 516 -3.01 3.13 28.96
CA TYR A 516 -3.43 1.73 29.02
C TYR A 516 -3.18 1.11 30.39
N ASP A 517 -2.13 1.53 31.08
CA ASP A 517 -1.86 1.07 32.43
C ASP A 517 -2.88 1.66 33.41
N GLU A 518 -3.29 2.92 33.21
CA GLU A 518 -4.42 3.54 33.95
C GLU A 518 -5.72 2.75 33.76
N VAL A 519 -6.06 2.37 32.51
CA VAL A 519 -7.25 1.56 32.23
C VAL A 519 -7.17 0.19 32.91
N VAL A 520 -6.00 -0.47 32.87
CA VAL A 520 -5.82 -1.78 33.51
C VAL A 520 -5.93 -1.69 35.02
N GLU A 521 -5.36 -0.67 35.67
CA GLU A 521 -5.51 -0.44 37.10
C GLU A 521 -6.96 -0.13 37.49
N LYS A 522 -7.68 0.61 36.64
CA LYS A 522 -9.12 0.84 36.81
C LYS A 522 -9.93 -0.46 36.74
N LEU A 523 -9.60 -1.35 35.82
CA LEU A 523 -10.24 -2.67 35.72
C LEU A 523 -9.89 -3.57 36.92
N LYS A 524 -8.66 -3.51 37.44
CA LYS A 524 -8.27 -4.26 38.66
C LYS A 524 -9.03 -3.80 39.89
N THR A 525 -9.19 -2.49 40.06
CA THR A 525 -9.94 -1.92 41.18
C THR A 525 -11.43 -2.24 41.08
N GLN A 526 -11.97 -2.40 39.87
CA GLN A 526 -13.33 -2.91 39.66
C GLN A 526 -13.46 -4.42 39.99
N GLY A 527 -12.48 -5.24 39.60
CA GLY A 527 -12.48 -6.69 39.87
C GLY A 527 -12.12 -7.08 41.31
N GLY A 528 -11.57 -6.17 42.11
CA GLY A 528 -11.29 -6.37 43.54
C GLY A 528 -12.44 -6.00 44.48
N ALA A 529 -13.59 -5.58 43.93
CA ALA A 529 -14.77 -5.16 44.67
C ALA A 529 -15.93 -6.19 44.63
N GLU A 530 -15.69 -7.39 44.08
CA GLU A 530 -16.61 -8.54 44.16
C GLU A 530 -16.34 -9.44 45.36
#